data_AF-A0A1F3ETK7-F1
#
_entry.id   AF-A0A1F3ETK7-F1
#
_cell.length_a   1.000
_cell.length_b   1.000
_cell.length_c   1.000
_cell.angle_alpha   90.00
_cell.angle_beta   90.00
_cell.angle_gamma   90.00
#
_symmetry.space_group_name_H-M   'P 1'
#
loop_
_entity.id
_entity.type
_entity.pdbx_description
1 polymer ?
#
loop_
_entity_poly.entity_id
_entity_poly.type
_entity_poly.pdbx_seq_one_letter_code
_entity_poly.pdbx_strand_id
1 'polypeptide(L)'
;MERIVAKSTLRTYWEKHPETEQYLKTWYDTAMSSNWKTPNDVIKTYANASILKESRIVFNIRGNAHRLVAKFNFEKQWIFIRFVGTHAEYDKIDANTI
;
A
#
# COMPACT_ATOMS: atom_id res chain seq x y z
N MET A 1 -7.55 -10.17 3.54
CA MET A 1 -7.41 -10.27 2.08
C MET A 1 -6.83 -11.63 1.78
N GLU A 2 -7.05 -12.21 0.61
CA GLU A 2 -6.58 -13.58 0.34
C GLU A 2 -5.15 -13.61 -0.18
N ARG A 3 -4.72 -12.58 -0.92
CA ARG A 3 -3.38 -12.56 -1.52
C ARG A 3 -2.82 -11.15 -1.67
N ILE A 4 -1.53 -10.99 -1.38
CA ILE A 4 -0.75 -9.81 -1.73
C ILE A 4 0.34 -10.24 -2.71
N VAL A 5 0.29 -9.72 -3.93
CA VAL A 5 1.22 -10.00 -5.01
C VAL A 5 2.37 -9.00 -4.95
N ALA A 6 3.59 -9.48 -5.23
CA ALA A 6 4.84 -8.72 -5.16
C ALA A 6 5.21 -8.26 -3.74
N LYS A 7 4.96 -9.10 -2.71
CA LYS A 7 5.44 -8.88 -1.32
C LYS A 7 6.94 -8.61 -1.24
N SER A 8 7.74 -9.22 -2.10
CA SER A 8 9.19 -9.01 -2.17
C SER A 8 9.57 -7.53 -2.35
N THR A 9 8.74 -6.75 -3.05
CA THR A 9 8.94 -5.30 -3.21
C THR A 9 9.01 -4.57 -1.87
N LEU A 10 8.12 -4.92 -0.93
CA LEU A 10 8.15 -4.33 0.41
C LEU A 10 9.45 -4.70 1.13
N ARG A 11 9.86 -5.97 1.01
CA ARG A 11 11.07 -6.49 1.64
C ARG A 11 12.33 -5.81 1.16
N THR A 12 12.53 -5.80 -0.16
CA THR A 12 13.67 -5.14 -0.78
C THR A 12 13.70 -3.64 -0.46
N TYR A 13 12.53 -3.01 -0.32
CA TYR A 13 12.46 -1.60 0.07
C TYR A 13 12.90 -1.38 1.52
N TRP A 14 12.35 -2.12 2.49
CA TRP A 14 12.74 -1.91 3.89
C TRP A 14 14.16 -2.38 4.19
N GLU A 15 14.75 -3.29 3.41
CA GLU A 15 16.18 -3.63 3.53
C GLU A 15 17.09 -2.44 3.19
N LYS A 16 16.64 -1.55 2.30
CA LYS A 16 17.32 -0.28 1.96
C LYS A 16 16.90 0.89 2.84
N HIS A 17 15.69 0.83 3.39
CA HIS A 17 15.06 1.81 4.27
C HIS A 17 14.59 1.15 5.57
N PRO A 18 15.52 0.72 6.47
CA PRO A 18 15.17 -0.06 7.66
C PRO A 18 14.15 0.62 8.57
N GLU A 19 14.11 1.95 8.57
CA GLU A 19 13.14 2.75 9.30
C GLU A 19 11.68 2.52 8.88
N THR A 20 11.46 1.88 7.72
CA THR A 20 10.13 1.55 7.20
C THR A 20 9.68 0.12 7.49
N GLU A 21 10.59 -0.75 7.96
CA GLU A 21 10.34 -2.20 8.08
C GLU A 21 9.11 -2.50 8.93
N GLN A 22 9.06 -1.96 10.15
CA GLN A 22 7.94 -2.23 11.06
C GLN A 22 6.61 -1.72 10.49
N TYR A 23 6.61 -0.55 9.86
CA TYR A 23 5.40 0.04 9.27
C TYR A 23 4.87 -0.80 8.10
N LEU A 24 5.77 -1.27 7.22
CA LEU A 24 5.41 -2.08 6.07
C LEU A 24 4.99 -3.50 6.46
N LYS A 25 5.61 -4.10 7.49
CA LYS A 25 5.15 -5.35 8.09
C LYS A 25 3.76 -5.20 8.70
N THR A 26 3.54 -4.16 9.51
CA THR A 26 2.22 -3.87 10.08
C THR A 26 1.17 -3.68 8.99
N TRP A 27 1.47 -2.90 7.94
CA TRP A 27 0.55 -2.76 6.81
C TRP A 27 0.22 -4.11 6.15
N TYR A 28 1.22 -4.95 5.91
CA TYR A 28 1.04 -6.27 5.31
C TYR A 28 0.15 -7.16 6.18
N ASP A 29 0.43 -7.24 7.49
CA ASP A 29 -0.30 -8.08 8.42
C ASP A 29 -1.75 -7.61 8.59
N THR A 30 -1.97 -6.30 8.71
CA THR A 30 -3.31 -5.71 8.73
C THR A 30 -4.06 -6.00 7.43
N ALA A 31 -3.45 -5.79 6.27
CA ALA A 31 -4.11 -6.05 4.99
C ALA A 31 -4.47 -7.54 4.81
N MET A 32 -3.56 -8.45 5.19
CA MET A 32 -3.81 -9.90 5.12
C MET A 32 -4.94 -10.33 6.06
N SER A 33 -4.99 -9.80 7.28
CA SER A 33 -6.04 -10.13 8.26
C SER A 33 -7.38 -9.42 8.03
N SER A 34 -7.44 -8.37 7.22
CA SER A 34 -8.65 -7.58 7.00
C SER A 34 -9.62 -8.20 5.99
N ASN A 35 -10.92 -8.04 6.16
CA ASN A 35 -11.94 -8.45 5.19
C ASN A 35 -12.47 -7.25 4.37
N TRP A 36 -11.58 -6.50 3.73
CA TRP A 36 -11.97 -5.30 2.98
C TRP A 36 -12.71 -5.67 1.69
N LYS A 37 -13.96 -5.24 1.54
CA LYS A 37 -14.78 -5.49 0.34
C LYS A 37 -14.91 -4.26 -0.54
N THR A 38 -14.60 -3.09 -0.01
CA THR A 38 -14.69 -1.81 -0.71
C THR A 38 -13.51 -0.90 -0.37
N PRO A 39 -13.22 0.12 -1.18
CA PRO A 39 -12.25 1.16 -0.82
C PRO A 39 -12.56 1.82 0.53
N ASN A 40 -13.83 2.02 0.85
CA ASN A 40 -14.25 2.61 2.13
C ASN A 40 -13.86 1.74 3.33
N ASP A 41 -13.85 0.40 3.19
CA ASP A 41 -13.41 -0.48 4.27
C ASP A 41 -11.91 -0.27 4.56
N VAL A 42 -11.12 -0.03 3.51
CA VAL A 42 -9.70 0.32 3.65
C VAL A 42 -9.54 1.65 4.38
N ILE A 43 -10.32 2.68 4.02
CA ILE A 43 -10.27 4.00 4.64
C ILE A 43 -10.69 3.96 6.11
N LYS A 44 -11.64 3.10 6.49
CA LYS A 44 -11.99 2.89 7.91
C LYS A 44 -10.80 2.38 8.74
N THR A 45 -9.92 1.57 8.14
CA THR A 45 -8.70 1.09 8.82
C THR A 45 -7.55 2.10 8.71
N TYR A 46 -7.39 2.75 7.56
CA TYR A 46 -6.34 3.71 7.26
C TYR A 46 -6.96 5.04 6.83
N ALA A 47 -7.39 5.85 7.80
CA ALA A 47 -8.10 7.11 7.55
C ALA A 47 -7.33 8.13 6.70
N ASN A 48 -5.99 8.08 6.75
CA ASN A 48 -5.11 8.96 5.96
C ASN A 48 -4.75 8.41 4.59
N ALA A 49 -5.28 7.24 4.20
CA ALA A 49 -5.05 6.70 2.87
C ALA A 49 -5.88 7.47 1.83
N SER A 50 -5.38 7.55 0.60
CA SER A 50 -6.04 8.25 -0.49
C SER A 50 -6.50 7.26 -1.55
N ILE A 51 -7.78 7.31 -1.92
CA ILE A 51 -8.33 6.52 -3.02
C ILE A 51 -8.03 7.24 -4.34
N LEU A 52 -7.49 6.49 -5.28
CA LEU A 52 -7.24 6.92 -6.65
C LEU A 52 -8.18 6.19 -7.63
N LYS A 53 -8.04 6.48 -8.92
CA LYS A 53 -8.77 5.77 -9.98
C LYS A 53 -8.37 4.29 -10.03
N GLU A 54 -9.19 3.48 -10.69
CA GLU A 54 -8.93 2.05 -10.93
C GLU A 54 -8.60 1.22 -9.68
N SER A 55 -9.30 1.50 -8.57
CA SER A 55 -9.13 0.76 -7.31
C SER A 55 -7.70 0.80 -6.76
N ARG A 56 -6.98 1.90 -7.02
CA ARG A 56 -5.67 2.16 -6.42
C ARG A 56 -5.84 2.93 -5.13
N ILE A 57 -5.02 2.61 -4.13
CA ILE A 57 -5.00 3.30 -2.85
C ILE A 57 -3.56 3.60 -2.47
N VAL A 58 -3.33 4.83 -2.01
CA VAL A 58 -2.05 5.32 -1.53
C VAL A 58 -2.06 5.36 -0.01
N PHE A 59 -1.06 4.74 0.61
CA PHE A 59 -0.88 4.72 2.06
C PHE A 59 0.32 5.57 2.45
N ASN A 60 0.16 6.33 3.54
CA ASN A 60 1.25 7.04 4.19
C ASN A 60 2.01 6.07 5.09
N ILE A 61 3.32 5.93 4.85
CA ILE A 61 4.19 5.04 5.61
C ILE A 61 5.17 5.90 6.42
N ARG A 62 5.44 5.50 7.68
CA ARG A 62 6.31 6.21 8.64
C ARG A 62 6.00 7.71 8.71
N GLY A 63 4.83 8.05 9.26
CA GLY A 63 4.46 9.45 9.51
C GLY A 63 4.50 10.33 8.25
N ASN A 64 4.03 9.80 7.11
CA ASN A 64 3.98 10.52 5.82
C ASN A 64 5.33 10.67 5.08
N ALA A 65 6.44 10.13 5.59
CA ALA A 65 7.74 10.21 4.91
C ALA A 65 7.81 9.37 3.63
N HIS A 66 7.03 8.28 3.57
CA HIS A 66 6.99 7.36 2.45
C HIS A 66 5.56 7.11 1.96
N ARG A 67 5.46 6.55 0.75
CA ARG A 67 4.21 6.17 0.09
C ARG A 67 4.26 4.72 -0.34
N LEU A 68 3.15 4.04 -0.13
CA LEU A 68 2.88 2.72 -0.69
C LEU A 68 1.65 2.85 -1.60
N VAL A 69 1.81 2.55 -2.90
CA VAL A 69 0.70 2.48 -3.85
C VAL A 69 0.35 1.01 -4.07
N ALA A 70 -0.92 0.68 -3.84
CA ALA A 70 -1.44 -0.65 -4.04
C ALA A 70 -2.71 -0.63 -4.88
N LYS A 71 -2.82 -1.53 -5.85
CA LYS A 71 -4.04 -1.75 -6.64
C LYS A 71 -4.82 -2.92 -6.04
N PHE A 72 -6.10 -2.70 -5.79
CA PHE A 72 -6.99 -3.66 -5.17
C PHE A 72 -7.87 -4.32 -6.22
N ASN A 73 -7.99 -5.64 -6.14
CA ASN A 73 -9.10 -6.36 -6.74
C ASN A 73 -9.98 -6.85 -5.59
N PHE A 74 -11.04 -6.07 -5.28
CA PHE A 74 -11.92 -6.37 -4.15
C PHE A 74 -12.77 -7.61 -4.38
N GLU A 75 -13.15 -7.93 -5.62
CA GLU A 75 -13.89 -9.15 -5.92
C GLU A 75 -13.06 -10.40 -5.61
N LYS A 76 -11.81 -10.43 -6.08
CA LYS A 76 -10.88 -11.55 -5.84
C LYS A 76 -10.15 -11.46 -4.50
N GLN A 77 -10.35 -10.40 -3.73
CA GLN A 77 -9.63 -10.13 -2.47
C GLN A 77 -8.09 -10.14 -2.63
N TRP A 78 -7.59 -9.60 -3.75
CA TRP A 78 -6.16 -9.49 -4.04
C TRP A 78 -5.66 -8.05 -3.95
N ILE A 79 -4.41 -7.89 -3.53
CA ILE A 79 -3.69 -6.62 -3.57
C ILE A 79 -2.43 -6.78 -4.41
N PHE A 80 -2.16 -5.82 -5.29
CA PHE A 80 -0.94 -5.73 -6.06
C PHE A 80 -0.13 -4.52 -5.59
N ILE A 81 1.08 -4.76 -5.10
CA ILE A 81 2.01 -3.67 -4.80
C ILE A 81 2.47 -3.05 -6.12
N ARG A 82 2.22 -1.75 -6.31
CA ARG A 82 2.61 -1.01 -7.52
C ARG A 82 3.85 -0.16 -7.30
N PHE A 83 4.00 0.39 -6.09
CA PHE A 83 5.11 1.25 -5.75
C PHE A 83 5.30 1.34 -4.24
N VAL A 84 6.55 1.46 -3.81
CA VAL A 84 6.92 1.93 -2.48
C VAL A 84 8.13 2.84 -2.61
N GLY A 85 8.10 4.00 -1.96
CA GLY A 85 9.13 5.03 -2.10
C GLY A 85 8.94 6.19 -1.14
N THR A 86 9.92 7.09 -1.12
CA THR A 86 9.83 8.38 -0.44
C THR A 86 8.73 9.25 -1.06
N HIS A 87 8.31 10.28 -0.33
CA HIS A 87 7.38 11.27 -0.89
C HIS A 87 7.92 11.93 -2.17
N ALA A 88 9.21 12.26 -2.21
CA ALA A 88 9.83 12.89 -3.38
C ALA A 88 9.92 11.95 -4.59
N GLU A 89 10.05 10.65 -4.40
CA GLU A 89 9.97 9.66 -5.49
C GLU A 89 8.53 9.48 -5.98
N TYR A 90 7.56 9.51 -5.06
CA TYR A 90 6.15 9.46 -5.39
C TYR A 90 5.72 10.66 -6.26
N ASP A 91 6.21 11.86 -5.98
CA ASP A 91 5.87 13.06 -6.75
C ASP A 91 6.37 13.01 -8.21
N LYS A 92 7.30 12.11 -8.52
CA LYS A 92 7.88 11.95 -9.87
C LYS A 92 7.14 10.93 -10.73
N ILE A 93 6.13 10.25 -10.18
CA ILE A 93 5.36 9.22 -10.89
C ILE A 93 3.88 9.62 -10.99
N ASP A 94 3.18 9.10 -11.99
CA ASP A 94 1.72 9.13 -12.00
C ASP A 94 1.16 7.85 -11.35
N ALA A 95 0.72 8.00 -10.10
CA ALA A 95 0.18 6.91 -9.32
C ALA A 95 -1.08 6.24 -9.95
N ASN A 96 -1.77 6.91 -10.88
CA ASN A 96 -2.92 6.34 -11.58
C ASN A 96 -2.53 5.33 -12.67
N THR A 97 -1.29 5.38 -13.19
CA THR A 97 -0.89 4.61 -14.38
C THR A 97 0.17 3.53 -14.11
N ILE A 98 0.90 3.59 -13.00
CA ILE A 98 2.00 2.66 -12.69
C ILE A 98 1.63 1.25 -12.23
#